data_AF-A0A6G1RFI6-F1
#
_entry.id   AF-A0A6G1RFI6-F1
#
_cell.length_a   1.000
_cell.length_b   1.000
_cell.length_c   1.000
_cell.angle_alpha   90.00
_cell.angle_beta   90.00
_cell.angle_gamma   90.00
#
_symmetry.space_group_name_H-M   'P 1'
#
loop_
_entity.id
_entity.type
_entity.pdbx_description
1 polymer ?
#
loop_
_entity_poly.entity_id
_entity_poly.type
_entity_poly.pdbx_seq_one_letter_code
_entity_poly.pdbx_strand_id
1 'polypeptide(L)'
;VSLHGKLEYFTDILKTLLNDLVEQYVAKNPKLMLRRTETVVEKLLTNWMSICLYAFVRDSVGEPLYMLFRGIKHQVDKGPVDWVTGKAKYTLNDNRLLR
;
A
#
# COMPACT_ATOMS: atom_id res chain seq x y z
N VAL A 1 -14.17 10.53 3.24
CA VAL A 1 -15.32 9.99 3.99
C VAL A 1 -16.65 10.59 3.53
N SER A 2 -16.76 11.92 3.37
CA SER A 2 -18.01 12.61 3.02
C SER A 2 -18.76 12.11 1.78
N LEU A 3 -18.05 11.53 0.80
CA LEU A 3 -18.65 10.96 -0.43
C LEU A 3 -18.81 9.44 -0.41
N HIS A 4 -18.58 8.76 0.72
CA HIS A 4 -18.63 7.29 0.76
C HIS A 4 -20.03 6.73 0.45
N GLY A 5 -21.10 7.45 0.78
CA GLY A 5 -22.47 7.08 0.39
C GLY A 5 -22.82 7.36 -1.09
N LYS A 6 -21.88 7.93 -1.87
CA LYS A 6 -22.07 8.31 -3.27
C LYS A 6 -20.87 7.87 -4.12
N LEU A 7 -20.53 6.58 -4.08
CA LEU A 7 -19.31 6.06 -4.73
C LEU A 7 -19.31 6.20 -6.25
N GLU A 8 -20.46 6.18 -6.90
CA GLU A 8 -20.57 6.46 -8.34
C GLU A 8 -20.11 7.89 -8.63
N TYR A 9 -20.70 8.88 -7.97
CA TYR A 9 -20.30 10.30 -8.09
C TYR A 9 -18.83 10.53 -7.70
N PHE A 10 -18.36 9.87 -6.65
CA PHE A 10 -16.95 9.91 -6.26
C PHE A 10 -16.03 9.37 -7.37
N THR A 11 -16.43 8.29 -8.02
CA THR A 11 -15.68 7.70 -9.13
C THR A 11 -15.67 8.63 -10.35
N ASP A 12 -16.77 9.34 -10.61
CA ASP A 12 -16.82 10.32 -11.69
C ASP A 12 -15.89 11.51 -11.43
N ILE A 13 -15.88 12.05 -10.20
CA ILE A 13 -14.90 13.08 -9.78
C ILE A 13 -13.47 12.57 -10.00
N LEU A 14 -13.18 11.34 -9.57
CA LEU A 14 -11.86 10.74 -9.72
C LEU A 14 -11.46 10.64 -11.20
N LYS A 15 -12.36 10.19 -12.08
CA LYS A 15 -12.11 10.12 -13.53
C LYS A 15 -11.83 11.49 -14.14
N THR A 16 -12.61 12.50 -13.80
CA THR A 16 -12.39 13.88 -14.30
C THR A 16 -11.01 14.38 -13.90
N LEU A 17 -10.66 14.29 -12.61
CA LEU A 17 -9.36 14.75 -12.13
C LEU A 17 -8.19 13.92 -12.69
N LEU A 18 -8.39 12.64 -12.96
CA LEU A 18 -7.38 11.80 -13.60
C LEU A 18 -7.15 12.23 -15.05
N ASN A 19 -8.19 12.60 -15.80
CA ASN A 19 -8.04 13.13 -17.15
C ASN A 19 -7.23 14.44 -17.13
N ASP A 20 -7.54 15.36 -16.22
CA ASP A 20 -6.76 16.59 -16.04
C ASP A 20 -5.29 16.28 -15.73
N LEU A 21 -5.03 15.25 -14.93
CA LEU A 21 -3.67 14.80 -14.61
C LEU A 21 -2.97 14.22 -15.85
N VAL A 22 -3.67 13.44 -16.67
CA VAL A 22 -3.12 12.91 -17.93
C VAL A 22 -2.67 14.06 -18.83
N GLU A 23 -3.52 15.06 -19.06
CA GLU A 23 -3.19 16.21 -19.91
C GLU A 23 -1.93 16.94 -19.42
N GLN A 24 -1.80 17.14 -18.10
CA GLN A 24 -0.62 17.77 -17.51
C GLN A 24 0.67 16.94 -17.70
N TYR A 25 0.59 15.62 -17.64
CA TYR A 25 1.76 14.74 -17.76
C TYR A 25 2.11 14.41 -19.22
N VAL A 26 1.16 14.50 -20.15
CA VAL A 26 1.40 14.47 -21.60
C VAL A 26 2.28 15.64 -22.03
N ALA A 27 2.03 16.85 -21.48
CA ALA A 27 2.89 18.01 -21.72
C ALA A 27 4.27 17.92 -21.04
N LYS A 28 4.45 16.98 -20.10
CA LYS A 28 5.70 16.73 -19.36
C LYS A 28 6.26 15.36 -19.79
N ASN A 29 6.71 14.55 -18.82
CA ASN A 29 7.09 13.16 -19.05
C ASN A 29 5.98 12.24 -18.52
N PRO A 30 5.18 11.60 -19.40
CA PRO A 30 4.06 10.73 -19.00
C PRO A 30 4.48 9.58 -18.09
N LYS A 31 5.72 9.10 -18.21
CA LYS A 31 6.24 7.97 -17.41
C LYS A 31 6.39 8.31 -15.92
N LEU A 32 6.27 9.58 -15.54
CA LEU A 32 6.33 10.02 -14.15
C LEU A 32 4.94 10.18 -13.50
N MET A 33 3.86 10.02 -14.27
CA MET A 33 2.49 10.13 -13.76
C MET A 33 2.21 9.05 -12.71
N LEU A 34 1.54 9.39 -11.61
CA LEU A 34 1.19 8.48 -10.50
C LEU A 34 2.40 7.80 -9.82
N ARG A 35 3.61 8.35 -9.96
CA ARG A 35 4.82 7.79 -9.34
C ARG A 35 4.86 7.97 -7.81
N ARG A 36 4.11 8.95 -7.29
CA ARG A 36 4.05 9.30 -5.87
C ARG A 36 2.59 9.60 -5.49
N THR A 37 2.37 10.07 -4.26
CA THR A 37 1.06 10.49 -3.76
C THR A 37 1.20 11.88 -3.16
N GLU A 38 1.33 12.87 -4.02
CA GLU A 38 1.59 14.28 -3.67
C GLU A 38 0.40 15.19 -4.02
N THR A 39 -0.58 14.68 -4.79
CA THR A 39 -1.78 15.41 -5.21
C THR A 39 -3.05 14.79 -4.64
N VAL A 40 -4.15 15.57 -4.66
CA VAL A 40 -5.48 15.10 -4.22
C VAL A 40 -5.94 13.90 -5.05
N VAL A 41 -5.83 13.98 -6.38
CA VAL A 41 -6.29 12.90 -7.29
C VAL A 41 -5.54 11.59 -7.06
N GLU A 42 -4.23 11.63 -6.80
CA GLU A 42 -3.45 10.43 -6.46
C GLU A 42 -3.92 9.80 -5.16
N LYS A 43 -4.18 10.62 -4.13
CA LYS A 43 -4.70 10.11 -2.85
C LYS A 43 -6.13 9.56 -3.00
N LEU A 44 -6.96 10.19 -3.82
CA LEU A 44 -8.30 9.70 -4.15
C LEU A 44 -8.23 8.34 -4.85
N LEU A 45 -7.29 8.17 -5.79
CA LEU A 45 -7.06 6.89 -6.46
C LEU A 45 -6.65 5.79 -5.48
N THR A 46 -5.71 6.06 -4.56
CA THR A 46 -5.33 5.09 -3.52
C THR A 46 -6.51 4.70 -2.64
N ASN A 47 -7.34 5.68 -2.25
CA ASN A 47 -8.53 5.42 -1.44
C ASN A 47 -9.58 4.62 -2.22
N TRP A 48 -9.81 4.94 -3.49
CA TRP A 48 -10.73 4.21 -4.37
C TRP A 48 -10.31 2.75 -4.51
N MET A 49 -9.02 2.49 -4.80
CA MET A 49 -8.47 1.13 -4.85
C MET A 49 -8.65 0.39 -3.51
N SER A 50 -8.43 1.07 -2.39
CA SER A 50 -8.60 0.48 -1.05
C SER A 50 -10.05 0.07 -0.78
N ILE A 51 -11.03 0.87 -1.22
CA ILE A 51 -12.45 0.56 -1.09
C ILE A 51 -12.82 -0.63 -1.98
N CYS A 52 -12.45 -0.59 -3.26
CA CYS A 52 -12.79 -1.64 -4.23
C CYS A 52 -12.16 -2.99 -3.90
N LEU A 53 -10.92 -2.98 -3.38
CA LEU A 53 -10.18 -4.21 -3.10
C LEU A 53 -10.39 -4.74 -1.68
N TYR A 54 -11.15 -4.07 -0.81
CA TYR A 54 -11.34 -4.51 0.57
C TYR A 54 -11.87 -5.95 0.66
N ALA A 55 -12.94 -6.27 -0.09
CA ALA A 55 -13.50 -7.62 -0.12
C ALA A 55 -12.50 -8.64 -0.67
N PHE A 56 -11.77 -8.31 -1.75
CA PHE A 56 -10.73 -9.17 -2.30
C PHE A 56 -9.60 -9.46 -1.30
N VAL A 57 -9.17 -8.44 -0.54
CA VAL A 57 -8.19 -8.63 0.53
C VAL A 57 -8.79 -9.51 1.63
N ARG A 58 -10.02 -9.24 2.08
CA ARG A 58 -10.64 -10.03 3.15
C ARG A 58 -10.85 -11.49 2.75
N ASP A 59 -11.30 -11.73 1.52
CA ASP A 59 -11.86 -13.01 1.09
C ASP A 59 -10.86 -13.87 0.29
N SER A 60 -9.71 -13.31 -0.13
CA SER A 60 -8.71 -14.05 -0.93
C SER A 60 -7.27 -13.82 -0.47
N VAL A 61 -6.82 -12.57 -0.35
CA VAL A 61 -5.39 -12.27 -0.06
C VAL A 61 -5.07 -12.28 1.44
N GLY A 62 -6.08 -12.14 2.29
CA GLY A 62 -5.92 -11.93 3.74
C GLY A 62 -5.31 -13.13 4.45
N GLU A 63 -5.78 -14.34 4.14
CA GLU A 63 -5.24 -15.58 4.71
C GLU A 63 -3.76 -15.78 4.37
N PRO A 64 -3.32 -15.80 3.09
CA PRO A 64 -1.90 -15.99 2.78
C PRO A 64 -1.02 -14.85 3.33
N LEU A 65 -1.52 -13.61 3.32
CA LEU A 65 -0.79 -12.47 3.91
C LEU A 65 -0.60 -12.64 5.42
N TYR A 66 -1.64 -13.08 6.14
CA TYR A 66 -1.57 -13.34 7.57
C TYR A 66 -0.67 -14.54 7.89
N MET A 67 -0.73 -15.60 7.09
CA MET A 67 0.15 -16.77 7.24
C MET A 67 1.62 -16.40 7.04
N LEU A 68 1.94 -15.54 6.06
CA LEU A 68 3.28 -15.01 5.90
C LEU A 68 3.73 -14.22 7.13
N PHE A 69 2.89 -13.32 7.66
CA PHE A 69 3.17 -12.59 8.89
C PHE A 69 3.45 -13.52 10.07
N ARG A 70 2.60 -14.54 10.26
CA ARG A 70 2.76 -15.55 11.32
C ARG A 70 4.03 -16.37 11.14
N GLY A 71 4.35 -16.75 9.90
CA GLY A 71 5.58 -17.47 9.57
C GLY A 71 6.84 -16.67 9.88
N ILE A 72 6.87 -15.39 9.48
CA ILE A 72 7.98 -14.47 9.81
C ILE A 72 8.11 -14.32 11.32
N LYS A 73 7.01 -14.01 12.03
CA LYS A 73 7.02 -13.84 13.48
C LYS A 73 7.54 -15.10 14.18
N HIS A 74 7.00 -16.27 13.84
CA HIS A 74 7.43 -17.55 14.40
C HIS A 74 8.92 -17.82 14.15
N GLN A 75 9.41 -17.51 12.94
CA GLN A 75 10.82 -17.71 12.62
C GLN A 75 11.74 -16.75 13.38
N VAL A 76 11.34 -15.50 13.57
CA VAL A 76 12.09 -14.52 14.39
C VAL A 76 12.10 -14.96 15.86
N ASP A 77 10.96 -15.35 16.41
CA ASP A 77 10.78 -15.76 17.81
C ASP A 77 11.58 -17.03 18.18
N LYS A 78 12.05 -17.82 17.20
CA LYS A 78 12.94 -18.98 17.42
C LYS A 78 14.37 -18.61 17.78
N GLY A 79 14.78 -17.35 17.59
CA GLY A 79 16.15 -16.91 17.80
C GLY A 79 16.23 -15.72 18.76
N PRO A 80 17.43 -15.41 19.29
CA PRO A 80 17.60 -14.23 20.12
C PRO A 80 17.30 -12.96 19.33
N VAL A 81 16.62 -12.03 20.00
CA VAL A 81 16.37 -10.67 19.54
C VAL A 81 16.89 -9.73 20.61
N ASP A 82 17.80 -8.85 20.23
CA ASP A 82 18.31 -7.81 21.11
C ASP A 82 17.23 -6.74 21.32
N TRP A 83 16.80 -6.53 22.57
CA TRP A 83 15.69 -5.62 22.91
C TRP A 83 16.02 -4.14 22.65
N VAL A 84 17.29 -3.74 22.74
CA VAL A 84 17.70 -2.33 22.61
C VAL A 84 17.84 -1.93 21.15
N THR A 85 18.48 -2.76 20.34
CA THR A 85 18.80 -2.49 18.93
C THR A 85 17.77 -3.08 17.96
N GLY A 86 16.99 -4.07 18.42
CA GLY A 86 16.05 -4.84 17.59
C GLY A 86 16.73 -5.77 16.59
N LYS A 87 18.03 -6.08 16.76
CA LYS A 87 18.73 -7.05 15.91
C LYS A 87 18.31 -8.46 16.26
N ALA A 88 18.06 -9.29 15.25
CA ALA A 88 17.56 -10.64 15.41
C ALA A 88 18.51 -11.66 14.76
N LYS A 89 18.59 -12.87 15.32
CA LYS A 89 19.35 -13.97 14.70
C LYS A 89 18.79 -14.38 13.34
N TYR A 90 17.47 -14.38 13.21
CA TYR A 90 16.77 -14.70 11.96
C TYR A 90 16.17 -13.42 11.38
N THR A 91 16.72 -12.96 10.26
CA THR A 91 16.31 -11.74 9.57
C THR A 91 16.60 -11.89 8.08
N LEU A 92 15.88 -11.13 7.26
CA LEU A 92 16.15 -11.00 5.82
C LEU A 92 17.08 -9.82 5.49
N ASN A 93 17.47 -9.03 6.50
CA ASN A 93 18.28 -7.83 6.32
C ASN A 93 19.58 -7.92 7.13
N ASP A 94 20.72 -7.87 6.45
CA ASP A 94 22.05 -8.00 7.04
C ASP A 94 22.35 -6.92 8.09
N ASN A 95 21.82 -5.71 7.92
CA ASN A 95 22.00 -4.62 8.89
C ASN A 95 21.24 -4.88 10.20
N ARG A 96 20.24 -5.77 10.18
CA ARG A 96 19.44 -6.20 11.35
C ARG A 96 19.91 -7.54 11.92
N LEU A 97 20.97 -8.15 11.38
CA LEU A 97 21.47 -9.44 11.84
C LEU A 97 22.19 -9.29 13.18
N LEU A 98 21.79 -10.11 14.14
CA LEU A 98 22.52 -10.29 15.40
C LEU A 98 23.68 -11.25 15.15
N ARG A 99 24.90 -10.71 15.15
CA ARG A 99 26.14 -11.45 14.90
C ARG A 99 26.53 -12.29 16.12
#